data_AF-A0A553FJW2-F1
#
_entry.id   AF-A0A553FJW2-F1
#
_cell.length_a   1.000
_cell.length_b   1.000
_cell.length_c   1.000
_cell.angle_alpha   90.00
_cell.angle_beta   90.00
_cell.angle_gamma   90.00
#
_symmetry.space_group_name_H-M   'P 1'
#
loop_
_entity.id
_entity.type
_entity.pdbx_description
1 polymer ?
#
loop_
_entity_poly.entity_id
_entity_poly.type
_entity_poly.pdbx_seq_one_letter_code
_entity_poly.pdbx_strand_id
1 'polypeptide(L)' 'MFSLFKSDPIKKLKKKKSKLLEEAMQVQRSGDLKLYATKMEAIEALEKEIQTLQGTND' A
#
# COMPACT_ATOMS: atom_id res chain seq x y z
N MET A 1 0.77 23.65 20.04
CA MET A 1 1.21 23.64 18.63
C MET A 1 0.61 22.40 17.95
N PHE A 2 -0.46 22.62 17.19
CA PHE A 2 -0.98 21.86 16.03
C PHE A 2 -1.24 20.33 16.11
N SER A 3 -2.48 19.96 16.45
CA SER A 3 -3.37 19.04 15.70
C SER A 3 -2.83 17.74 15.09
N LEU A 4 -1.93 17.00 15.75
CA LEU A 4 -1.37 15.73 15.24
C LEU A 4 -2.33 14.52 15.26
N PHE A 5 -3.61 14.68 15.59
CA PHE A 5 -4.55 13.57 15.78
C PHE A 5 -5.67 13.47 14.76
N LYS A 6 -5.56 14.13 13.60
CA LYS A 6 -6.36 13.70 12.44
C LYS A 6 -5.65 12.51 11.80
N SER A 7 -5.97 11.33 12.33
CA SER A 7 -5.52 10.04 11.80
C SER A 7 -6.16 9.85 10.44
N ASP A 8 -5.57 10.40 9.37
CA ASP A 8 -6.07 10.17 8.01
C ASP A 8 -5.95 8.67 7.70
N PRO A 9 -7.05 7.92 7.60
CA PRO A 9 -7.01 6.48 7.35
C PRO A 9 -6.31 6.19 6.02
N ILE A 10 -6.50 7.07 5.03
CA ILE A 10 -5.80 7.05 3.74
C ILE A 10 -4.29 7.16 3.92
N LYS A 11 -3.80 8.05 4.80
CA LYS A 11 -2.36 8.24 5.05
C LYS A 11 -1.74 7.00 5.71
N LYS A 12 -2.49 6.33 6.59
CA LYS A 12 -2.10 5.05 7.20
C LYS A 12 -2.01 3.94 6.15
N LEU A 13 -2.99 3.83 5.26
CA LEU A 13 -3.00 2.84 4.18
C LEU A 13 -1.88 3.10 3.17
N LYS A 14 -1.64 4.35 2.77
CA LYS A 14 -0.50 4.72 1.90
C LYS A 14 0.85 4.31 2.49
N LYS A 15 1.05 4.51 3.80
CA LYS A 15 2.25 4.05 4.51
C LYS A 15 2.38 2.52 4.53
N LYS A 16 1.25 1.80 4.68
CA LYS A 16 1.23 0.33 4.59
C LYS A 16 1.58 -0.15 3.18
N LYS A 17 1.02 0.49 2.14
CA LYS A 17 1.34 0.23 0.73
C LYS A 17 2.83 0.43 0.44
N SER A 18 3.43 1.52 0.90
CA SER A 18 4.86 1.80 0.65
C SER A 18 5.76 0.72 1.27
N LYS A 19 5.43 0.26 2.48
CA LYS A 19 6.18 -0.83 3.13
C LYS A 19 6.08 -2.14 2.36
N LEU A 20 4.88 -2.50 1.88
CA LEU A 20 4.71 -3.70 1.06
C LEU A 20 5.44 -3.61 -0.29
N LEU A 21 5.48 -2.43 -0.91
CA LEU A 21 6.27 -2.20 -2.13
C LEU A 21 7.76 -2.39 -1.89
N GLU A 22 8.27 -1.91 -0.76
CA GLU A 22 9.67 -2.11 -0.38
C GLU A 22 10.00 -3.60 -0.20
N GLU A 23 9.13 -4.34 0.50
CA GLU A 23 9.26 -5.79 0.63
C GLU A 23 9.14 -6.50 -0.73
N ALA A 24 8.23 -6.07 -1.61
CA ALA A 24 8.08 -6.63 -2.96
C ALA A 24 9.34 -6.40 -3.80
N MET A 25 9.98 -5.23 -3.71
CA MET A 25 11.26 -4.96 -4.39
C MET A 25 12.38 -5.87 -3.89
N GLN A 26 12.44 -6.16 -2.58
CA GLN A 26 13.41 -7.11 -2.04
C GLN A 26 13.18 -8.52 -2.58
N VAL A 27 11.91 -8.95 -2.64
CA VAL A 27 11.53 -10.26 -3.19
C VAL A 27 11.78 -10.35 -4.70
N GLN A 28 11.56 -9.26 -5.44
CA GLN A 28 11.90 -9.18 -6.86
C GLN A 28 13.40 -9.38 -7.08
N ARG A 29 14.24 -8.79 -6.22
CA ARG A 29 15.70 -8.95 -6.27
C ARG A 29 16.15 -10.36 -5.90
N SER A 30 15.42 -11.06 -5.03
CA SER A 30 15.70 -12.48 -4.73
C SER A 30 15.23 -13.43 -5.84
N GLY A 31 14.46 -12.94 -6.83
CA GLY A 31 13.98 -13.72 -7.96
C GLY A 31 12.78 -14.63 -7.64
N ASP A 32 12.14 -14.46 -6.48
CA ASP A 32 10.96 -15.25 -6.10
C ASP A 32 9.70 -14.63 -6.71
N LEU A 33 9.41 -15.03 -7.94
CA LEU A 33 8.28 -14.51 -8.72
C LEU A 33 6.93 -14.84 -8.09
N LYS A 34 6.80 -15.99 -7.41
CA LYS A 34 5.54 -16.38 -6.77
C LYS A 34 5.24 -15.47 -5.60
N LEU A 35 6.23 -15.30 -4.71
CA LEU A 35 6.10 -14.42 -3.56
C LEU A 35 5.94 -12.96 -3.99
N TYR A 36 6.61 -12.53 -5.05
CA TYR A 36 6.45 -11.21 -5.64
C TYR A 36 5.01 -10.99 -6.12
N ALA A 37 4.45 -11.94 -6.89
CA ALA A 37 3.08 -11.86 -7.37
C ALA A 37 2.07 -11.75 -6.22
N THR A 38 2.22 -12.55 -5.16
CA THR A 38 1.37 -12.47 -3.96
C THR A 38 1.49 -11.11 -3.26
N LYS A 39 2.70 -10.54 -3.16
CA LYS A 39 2.88 -9.20 -2.58
C LYS A 39 2.25 -8.11 -3.45
N MET A 40 2.38 -8.22 -4.77
CA MET A 40 1.76 -7.28 -5.71
C MET A 40 0.23 -7.32 -5.65
N GLU A 41 -0.37 -8.50 -5.56
CA GLU A 41 -1.83 -8.65 -5.38
C GLU A 41 -2.32 -7.96 -4.09
N ALA A 42 -1.57 -8.11 -2.98
CA ALA A 42 -1.87 -7.42 -1.73
C ALA A 42 -1.74 -5.88 -1.83
N ILE A 43 -0.78 -5.40 -2.64
CA ILE A 43 -0.60 -3.96 -2.91
C ILE A 43 -1.76 -3.41 -3.73
N GLU A 44 -2.21 -4.14 -4.76
CA GLU A 44 -3.37 -3.76 -5.58
C GLU A 44 -4.66 -3.70 -4.76
N ALA A 45 -4.88 -4.68 -3.88
CA ALA A 45 -6.02 -4.68 -2.98
C ALA A 45 -6.04 -3.44 -2.06
N LEU A 46 -4.88 -3.07 -1.51
CA LEU A 46 -4.73 -1.85 -0.71
C LEU A 46 -4.92 -0.58 -1.53
N GLU A 47 -4.50 -0.57 -2.79
CA GLU A 47 -4.67 0.56 -3.68
C GLU A 47 -6.13 0.81 -4.02
N LYS A 48 -6.91 -0.26 -4.27
CA LYS A 48 -8.36 -0.18 -4.42
C LYS A 48 -9.02 0.36 -3.15
N GLU A 49 -8.61 -0.09 -1.97
CA GLU A 49 -9.11 0.42 -0.69
C GLU A 49 -8.77 1.91 -0.48
N ILE A 50 -7.59 2.34 -0.92
CA ILE A 50 -7.21 3.76 -0.88
C ILE A 50 -8.06 4.57 -1.86
N GLN A 51 -8.28 4.10 -3.08
CA GLN A 51 -9.10 4.78 -4.09
C GLN A 51 -10.55 4.95 -3.64
N THR A 52 -11.15 3.90 -3.08
CA THR A 52 -12.52 3.95 -2.54
C THR A 52 -12.64 4.96 -1.41
N LEU A 53 -11.64 5.04 -0.52
CA LEU A 53 -11.60 6.02 0.56
C LEU A 53 -11.29 7.45 0.09
N GLN A 54 -10.54 7.60 -1.01
CA GLN A 54 -10.25 8.92 -1.59
C GLN A 54 -11.45 9.51 -2.33
N GLY A 55 -12.53 8.74 -2.53
CA GLY A 55 -13.74 9.23 -3.20
C GLY A 55 -13.51 9.63 -4.65
N THR A 56 -12.39 9.20 -5.25
CA THR A 56 -12.14 9.33 -6.68
C THR A 56 -12.94 8.22 -7.35
N ASN A 57 -14.26 8.45 -7.47
CA ASN A 57 -15.05 7.77 -8.48
C ASN A 57 -14.55 8.32 -9.82
N ASP A 58 -14.04 7.43 -10.66
CA ASP A 58 -13.75 7.72 -12.08
C ASP A 58 -15.00 8.29 -12.79
#